data_AF-A0A350X6E9-F1
#
_entry.id   AF-A0A350X6E9-F1
#
_cell.length_a   1.000
_cell.length_b   1.000
_cell.length_c   1.000
_cell.angle_alpha   90.00
_cell.angle_beta   90.00
_cell.angle_gamma   90.00
#
_symmetry.space_group_name_H-M   'P 1'
#
loop_
_entity.id
_entity.type
_entity.pdbx_description
1 polymer ?
#
loop_
_entity_poly.entity_id
_entity_poly.type
_entity_poly.pdbx_seq_one_letter_code
_entity_poly.pdbx_strand_id
1 'polypeptide(L)'
;MRVIMDADELLERYAKGERNFKNQDLRGIDLQGAELSGINLSETNLYGADLSGANLTKAILYNTNLERSSLIDTTFIQGNLQYANLNWADLTEANLSLSDLIHAQLFNAELENATLTKVNLSQANLTGANLSKANLKDANLSSANLSLAYLYEADLSRVYLNKANLTNACVQGADLTLANLSEAIFQNTQLQRCKLQKSNLYKANLSGINLNGIDFKAANLSEVNLQKACLIGANLERAILTWTNLIGANLNGANLKSANLINARTYNCSFQNADLSDAIMPDGEIYQPKYYDEKVAKQQANDKHKVIRTEEVTAALGKCNQAIVASGQMIFVAGQIAIDPRVGTIVYTDDVAKQTEQVMAHIKSILAAAGASLENVVKTTVYLADMNDFAAMNAVYSKYFDDAIAPARVCVQVSRLPKDVLVEIDCIAVI
;
A
#
# COMPACT_ATOMS: atom_id res chain seq x y z
N MET A 1 -53.00 10.20 32.14
CA MET A 1 -53.18 9.33 30.98
C MET A 1 -53.14 10.23 29.75
N ARG A 2 -52.03 10.27 29.00
CA ARG A 2 -52.05 10.91 27.68
C ARG A 2 -52.80 9.95 26.76
N VAL A 3 -53.87 10.42 26.12
CA VAL A 3 -54.60 9.64 25.12
C VAL A 3 -53.64 9.46 23.94
N ILE A 4 -53.39 8.22 23.55
CA ILE A 4 -52.64 7.89 22.33
C ILE A 4 -53.58 8.24 21.18
N MET A 5 -53.14 9.11 20.27
CA MET A 5 -53.86 9.41 19.04
C MET A 5 -53.78 8.18 18.13
N ASP A 6 -54.92 7.72 17.62
CA ASP A 6 -54.96 6.62 16.66
C ASP A 6 -54.74 7.12 15.22
N ALA A 7 -54.54 6.18 14.30
CA ALA A 7 -54.26 6.48 12.90
C ALA A 7 -55.42 7.21 12.21
N ASP A 8 -56.66 6.80 12.48
CA ASP A 8 -57.85 7.40 11.86
C ASP A 8 -58.01 8.87 12.28
N GLU A 9 -57.80 9.18 13.57
CA GLU A 9 -57.82 10.56 14.07
C GLU A 9 -56.74 11.41 13.39
N LEU A 10 -55.51 10.91 13.29
CA LEU A 10 -54.41 11.64 12.65
C LEU A 10 -54.71 11.91 11.18
N LEU A 11 -55.14 10.90 10.45
CA LEU A 11 -55.45 10.99 9.02
C LEU A 11 -56.65 11.91 8.75
N GLU A 12 -57.69 11.87 9.57
CA GLU A 12 -58.84 12.76 9.45
C GLU A 12 -58.45 14.22 9.68
N ARG A 13 -57.64 14.49 10.71
CA ARG A 13 -57.11 15.83 11.00
C ARG A 13 -56.20 16.33 9.88
N TYR A 14 -55.35 15.45 9.34
CA TYR A 14 -54.49 15.76 8.22
C TYR A 14 -55.31 16.09 6.96
N ALA A 15 -56.36 15.33 6.68
CA ALA A 15 -57.29 15.56 5.56
C ALA A 15 -58.02 16.91 5.69
N LYS A 16 -58.31 17.36 6.93
CA LYS A 16 -58.87 18.69 7.23
C LYS A 16 -57.87 19.84 7.08
N GLY A 17 -56.62 19.57 6.69
CA GLY A 17 -55.59 20.57 6.47
C GLY A 17 -54.65 20.79 7.65
N GLU A 18 -54.82 20.07 8.76
CA GLU A 18 -53.85 20.12 9.85
C GLU A 18 -52.52 19.53 9.38
N ARG A 19 -51.42 20.20 9.72
CA ARG A 19 -50.06 19.72 9.40
C ARG A 19 -49.17 19.61 10.63
N ASN A 20 -49.58 20.19 11.76
CA ASN A 20 -48.75 20.28 12.95
C ASN A 20 -49.13 19.22 13.99
N PHE A 21 -48.42 18.11 13.96
CA PHE A 21 -48.59 16.98 14.87
C PHE A 21 -47.35 16.83 15.77
N LYS A 22 -46.74 17.93 16.20
CA LYS A 22 -45.57 17.90 17.09
C LYS A 22 -45.90 17.29 18.46
N ASN A 23 -44.88 16.74 19.12
CA ASN A 23 -44.93 16.31 20.53
C ASN A 23 -46.01 15.24 20.86
N GLN A 24 -46.50 14.54 19.83
CA GLN A 24 -47.48 13.47 19.97
C GLN A 24 -46.82 12.15 20.34
N ASP A 25 -47.59 11.31 21.05
CA ASP A 25 -47.25 9.93 21.32
C ASP A 25 -48.00 9.04 20.32
N LEU A 26 -47.29 8.57 19.31
CA LEU A 26 -47.79 7.81 18.15
C LEU A 26 -47.07 6.45 18.05
N ARG A 27 -46.71 5.87 19.19
CA ARG A 27 -45.98 4.59 19.24
C ARG A 27 -46.81 3.48 18.63
N GLY A 28 -46.19 2.69 17.75
CA GLY A 28 -46.85 1.56 17.10
C GLY A 28 -48.01 1.95 16.18
N ILE A 29 -48.12 3.22 15.79
CA ILE A 29 -49.18 3.66 14.87
C ILE A 29 -48.98 3.00 13.51
N ASP A 30 -50.09 2.62 12.87
CA ASP A 30 -50.11 2.09 11.51
C ASP A 30 -50.53 3.21 10.55
N LEU A 31 -49.58 3.67 9.75
CA LEU A 31 -49.72 4.71 8.74
C LEU A 31 -49.17 4.21 7.39
N GLN A 32 -49.28 2.90 7.13
CA GLN A 32 -48.87 2.31 5.86
C GLN A 32 -49.55 3.00 4.67
N GLY A 33 -48.75 3.36 3.66
CA GLY A 33 -49.21 4.03 2.44
C GLY A 33 -49.82 5.42 2.66
N ALA A 34 -49.69 6.01 3.85
CA ALA A 34 -50.32 7.29 4.15
C ALA A 34 -49.69 8.44 3.35
N GLU A 35 -50.53 9.31 2.80
CA GLU A 35 -50.11 10.53 2.09
C GLU A 35 -49.96 11.70 3.07
N LEU A 36 -48.75 11.89 3.59
CA LEU A 36 -48.44 12.80 4.69
C LEU A 36 -47.41 13.87 4.31
N SER A 37 -47.35 14.27 3.04
CA SER A 37 -46.36 15.26 2.58
C SER A 37 -46.45 16.57 3.37
N GLY A 38 -45.29 17.08 3.79
CA GLY A 38 -45.19 18.32 4.57
C GLY A 38 -45.75 18.24 5.99
N ILE A 39 -46.09 17.05 6.49
CA ILE A 39 -46.49 16.88 7.90
C ILE A 39 -45.34 17.28 8.82
N ASN A 40 -45.68 17.89 9.95
CA ASN A 40 -44.75 18.21 11.01
C ASN A 40 -44.97 17.27 12.19
N LEU A 41 -44.06 16.31 12.32
CA LEU A 41 -43.99 15.30 13.37
C LEU A 41 -42.81 15.56 14.30
N SER A 42 -42.30 16.80 14.39
CA SER A 42 -41.14 17.09 15.24
C SER A 42 -41.39 16.70 16.70
N GLU A 43 -40.37 16.15 17.35
CA GLU A 43 -40.43 15.72 18.76
C GLU A 43 -41.52 14.68 19.05
N THR A 44 -42.02 13.99 18.03
CA THR A 44 -43.01 12.91 18.21
C THR A 44 -42.33 11.60 18.59
N ASN A 45 -43.11 10.71 19.21
CA ASN A 45 -42.70 9.34 19.48
C ASN A 45 -43.40 8.38 18.53
N LEU A 46 -42.69 7.95 17.50
CA LEU A 46 -43.09 6.96 16.48
C LEU A 46 -42.35 5.62 16.67
N TYR A 47 -41.93 5.31 17.91
CA TYR A 47 -41.28 4.04 18.20
C TYR A 47 -42.15 2.87 17.72
N GLY A 48 -41.57 1.98 16.93
CA GLY A 48 -42.26 0.81 16.38
C GLY A 48 -43.43 1.12 15.44
N ALA A 49 -43.58 2.35 14.96
CA ALA A 49 -44.62 2.70 13.99
C ALA A 49 -44.39 1.98 12.65
N ASP A 50 -45.47 1.72 11.92
CA ASP A 50 -45.41 1.26 10.54
C ASP A 50 -45.79 2.42 9.61
N LEU A 51 -44.83 2.89 8.83
CA LEU A 51 -44.97 3.94 7.82
C LEU A 51 -44.58 3.41 6.45
N SER A 52 -44.62 2.09 6.25
CA SER A 52 -44.17 1.46 5.01
C SER A 52 -44.98 1.99 3.82
N GLY A 53 -44.31 2.39 2.75
CA GLY A 53 -44.91 3.00 1.56
C GLY A 53 -45.51 4.40 1.77
N ALA A 54 -45.41 4.99 2.96
CA ALA A 54 -45.95 6.31 3.22
C ALA A 54 -45.18 7.41 2.46
N ASN A 55 -45.89 8.46 2.05
CA ASN A 55 -45.30 9.64 1.44
C ASN A 55 -45.10 10.74 2.49
N LEU A 56 -43.87 10.86 2.96
CA LEU A 56 -43.38 11.88 3.89
C LEU A 56 -42.49 12.92 3.19
N THR A 57 -42.71 13.17 1.89
CA THR A 57 -42.01 14.22 1.14
C THR A 57 -42.13 15.55 1.88
N LYS A 58 -41.00 16.21 2.15
CA LYS A 58 -40.90 17.49 2.91
C LYS A 58 -41.42 17.43 4.34
N ALA A 59 -41.61 16.23 4.92
CA ALA A 59 -42.00 16.11 6.32
C ALA A 59 -40.92 16.67 7.25
N ILE A 60 -41.36 17.22 8.39
CA ILE A 60 -40.48 17.73 9.44
C ILE A 60 -40.53 16.73 10.60
N LEU A 61 -39.47 15.95 10.74
CA LEU A 61 -39.24 14.89 11.72
C LEU A 61 -38.06 15.25 12.64
N TYR A 62 -37.83 16.54 12.86
CA TYR A 62 -36.76 17.03 13.74
C TYR A 62 -36.89 16.40 15.14
N ASN A 63 -35.79 15.81 15.64
CA ASN A 63 -35.74 15.18 16.96
C ASN A 63 -36.87 14.16 17.21
N THR A 64 -37.28 13.42 16.18
CA THR A 64 -38.37 12.43 16.25
C THR A 64 -37.82 11.06 16.62
N ASN A 65 -38.54 10.32 17.45
CA ASN A 65 -38.18 8.94 17.77
C ASN A 65 -38.84 7.96 16.79
N LEU A 66 -38.06 7.43 15.85
CA LEU A 66 -38.43 6.42 14.85
C LEU A 66 -37.76 5.07 15.13
N GLU A 67 -37.24 4.86 16.34
CA GLU A 67 -36.55 3.62 16.68
C GLU A 67 -37.45 2.40 16.46
N ARG A 68 -36.91 1.37 15.79
CA ARG A 68 -37.62 0.13 15.40
C ARG A 68 -38.87 0.33 14.55
N SER A 69 -39.05 1.48 13.91
CA SER A 69 -40.15 1.68 12.95
C SER A 69 -39.90 0.93 11.64
N SER A 70 -40.97 0.56 10.95
CA SER A 70 -40.94 0.11 9.56
C SER A 70 -41.13 1.31 8.65
N LEU A 71 -40.11 1.60 7.84
CA LEU A 71 -40.03 2.69 6.89
C LEU A 71 -39.72 2.16 5.48
N ILE A 72 -40.12 0.91 5.21
CA ILE A 72 -39.85 0.22 3.94
C ILE A 72 -40.55 0.98 2.82
N ASP A 73 -39.84 1.28 1.73
CA ASP A 73 -40.38 2.02 0.57
C ASP A 73 -41.02 3.39 0.95
N THR A 74 -40.67 3.95 2.12
CA THR A 74 -41.17 5.26 2.54
C THR A 74 -40.44 6.38 1.78
N THR A 75 -41.17 7.39 1.35
CA THR A 75 -40.59 8.56 0.67
C THR A 75 -40.37 9.71 1.65
N PHE A 76 -39.12 10.08 1.92
CA PHE A 76 -38.71 11.22 2.75
C PHE A 76 -38.12 12.38 1.95
N ILE A 77 -38.29 12.44 0.63
CA ILE A 77 -37.62 13.44 -0.24
C ILE A 77 -37.71 14.85 0.33
N GLN A 78 -36.57 15.54 0.47
CA GLN A 78 -36.47 16.90 1.07
C GLN A 78 -37.02 17.00 2.51
N GLY A 79 -37.15 15.89 3.22
CA GLY A 79 -37.56 15.85 4.62
C GLY A 79 -36.46 16.34 5.55
N ASN A 80 -36.85 16.86 6.71
CA ASN A 80 -35.94 17.23 7.79
C ASN A 80 -36.04 16.17 8.91
N LEU A 81 -35.05 15.30 9.01
CA LEU A 81 -34.90 14.31 10.07
C LEU A 81 -33.64 14.59 10.90
N GLN A 82 -33.22 15.85 11.02
CA GLN A 82 -32.10 16.22 11.88
C GLN A 82 -32.37 15.75 13.31
N TYR A 83 -31.35 15.18 13.95
CA TYR A 83 -31.42 14.61 15.30
C TYR A 83 -32.47 13.48 15.49
N ALA A 84 -33.08 12.95 14.43
CA ALA A 84 -34.02 11.85 14.57
C ALA A 84 -33.31 10.58 15.08
N ASN A 85 -34.02 9.81 15.90
CA ASN A 85 -33.59 8.47 16.32
C ASN A 85 -34.20 7.43 15.40
N LEU A 86 -33.41 6.90 14.47
CA LEU A 86 -33.74 5.84 13.51
C LEU A 86 -33.00 4.53 13.86
N ASN A 87 -32.56 4.36 15.10
CA ASN A 87 -31.86 3.15 15.51
C ASN A 87 -32.75 1.92 15.26
N TRP A 88 -32.18 0.88 14.67
CA TRP A 88 -32.89 -0.37 14.34
C TRP A 88 -34.14 -0.19 13.47
N ALA A 89 -34.32 0.96 12.82
CA ALA A 89 -35.42 1.17 11.87
C ALA A 89 -35.13 0.44 10.56
N ASP A 90 -36.18 -0.02 9.90
CA ASP A 90 -36.10 -0.63 8.56
C ASP A 90 -36.43 0.42 7.50
N LEU A 91 -35.42 0.95 6.83
CA LEU A 91 -35.52 1.88 5.70
C LEU A 91 -35.18 1.18 4.37
N THR A 92 -35.38 -0.13 4.26
CA THR A 92 -35.16 -0.87 3.02
C THR A 92 -35.96 -0.23 1.88
N GLU A 93 -35.29 0.03 0.76
CA GLU A 93 -35.87 0.69 -0.43
C GLU A 93 -36.42 2.12 -0.21
N ALA A 94 -36.27 2.71 0.98
CA ALA A 94 -36.74 4.06 1.26
C ALA A 94 -36.03 5.13 0.41
N ASN A 95 -36.74 6.22 0.10
CA ASN A 95 -36.19 7.34 -0.67
C ASN A 95 -35.98 8.57 0.22
N LEU A 96 -34.74 8.81 0.61
CA LEU A 96 -34.28 9.95 1.42
C LEU A 96 -33.52 10.99 0.58
N SER A 97 -33.79 11.07 -0.73
CA SER A 97 -33.09 12.00 -1.60
C SER A 97 -33.27 13.45 -1.14
N LEU A 98 -32.16 14.20 -1.09
CA LEU A 98 -32.13 15.62 -0.66
C LEU A 98 -32.61 15.86 0.79
N SER A 99 -32.79 14.82 1.59
CA SER A 99 -33.23 14.95 2.98
C SER A 99 -32.06 15.37 3.88
N ASP A 100 -32.41 15.96 5.02
CA ASP A 100 -31.45 16.38 6.03
C ASP A 100 -31.52 15.45 7.25
N LEU A 101 -30.44 14.72 7.50
CA LEU A 101 -30.23 13.78 8.60
C LEU A 101 -28.97 14.14 9.41
N ILE A 102 -28.60 15.41 9.47
CA ILE A 102 -27.48 15.85 10.32
C ILE A 102 -27.73 15.36 11.76
N HIS A 103 -26.69 14.79 12.38
CA HIS A 103 -26.74 14.25 13.76
C HIS A 103 -27.74 13.11 14.01
N ALA A 104 -28.41 12.59 12.99
CA ALA A 104 -29.35 11.47 13.16
C ALA A 104 -28.65 10.22 13.70
N GLN A 105 -29.40 9.42 14.47
CA GLN A 105 -28.94 8.13 14.99
C GLN A 105 -29.51 7.01 14.11
N LEU A 106 -28.66 6.26 13.41
CA LEU A 106 -29.00 5.14 12.54
C LEU A 106 -28.25 3.87 12.96
N PHE A 107 -28.03 3.68 14.27
CA PHE A 107 -27.34 2.50 14.78
C PHE A 107 -28.10 1.23 14.38
N ASN A 108 -27.42 0.32 13.66
CA ASN A 108 -28.00 -0.91 13.12
C ASN A 108 -29.32 -0.71 12.34
N ALA A 109 -29.48 0.43 11.67
CA ALA A 109 -30.60 0.63 10.76
C ALA A 109 -30.39 -0.18 9.46
N GLU A 110 -31.47 -0.71 8.90
CA GLU A 110 -31.47 -1.34 7.58
C GLU A 110 -31.77 -0.28 6.53
N LEU A 111 -30.89 -0.12 5.54
CA LEU A 111 -31.01 0.82 4.41
C LEU A 111 -30.64 0.11 3.09
N GLU A 112 -30.83 -1.22 3.01
CA GLU A 112 -30.53 -1.96 1.79
C GLU A 112 -31.35 -1.40 0.62
N ASN A 113 -30.71 -1.19 -0.53
CA ASN A 113 -31.32 -0.59 -1.73
C ASN A 113 -31.94 0.81 -1.54
N ALA A 114 -31.73 1.49 -0.41
CA ALA A 114 -32.27 2.82 -0.18
C ALA A 114 -31.68 3.86 -1.15
N THR A 115 -32.49 4.85 -1.52
CA THR A 115 -32.05 5.99 -2.33
C THR A 115 -31.69 7.18 -1.43
N LEU A 116 -30.40 7.46 -1.33
CA LEU A 116 -29.79 8.47 -0.44
C LEU A 116 -29.06 9.57 -1.27
N THR A 117 -29.48 9.79 -2.51
CA THR A 117 -28.81 10.75 -3.40
C THR A 117 -28.88 12.16 -2.82
N LYS A 118 -27.72 12.83 -2.70
CA LYS A 118 -27.59 14.19 -2.13
C LYS A 118 -28.15 14.36 -0.72
N VAL A 119 -28.28 13.28 0.05
CA VAL A 119 -28.70 13.35 1.46
C VAL A 119 -27.61 13.99 2.30
N ASN A 120 -27.98 14.72 3.36
CA ASN A 120 -27.04 15.21 4.34
C ASN A 120 -27.06 14.34 5.61
N LEU A 121 -26.07 13.48 5.75
CA LEU A 121 -25.81 12.60 6.89
C LEU A 121 -24.57 13.05 7.68
N SER A 122 -24.16 14.32 7.57
CA SER A 122 -22.97 14.78 8.28
C SER A 122 -23.14 14.65 9.80
N GLN A 123 -22.09 14.15 10.45
CA GLN A 123 -22.09 13.84 11.89
C GLN A 123 -23.17 12.84 12.36
N ALA A 124 -23.79 12.09 11.43
CA ALA A 124 -24.72 11.02 11.79
C ALA A 124 -23.98 9.78 12.32
N ASN A 125 -24.68 8.98 13.13
CA ASN A 125 -24.18 7.71 13.62
C ASN A 125 -24.80 6.55 12.83
N LEU A 126 -24.07 5.98 11.89
CA LEU A 126 -24.45 4.82 11.08
C LEU A 126 -23.70 3.55 11.52
N THR A 127 -23.32 3.46 12.79
CA THR A 127 -22.57 2.29 13.29
C THR A 127 -23.39 1.02 13.07
N GLY A 128 -22.82 0.04 12.36
CA GLY A 128 -23.45 -1.23 12.06
C GLY A 128 -24.64 -1.17 11.08
N ALA A 129 -24.93 0.00 10.49
CA ALA A 129 -26.02 0.13 9.52
C ALA A 129 -25.74 -0.68 8.24
N ASN A 130 -26.80 -1.22 7.64
CA ASN A 130 -26.72 -1.93 6.36
C ASN A 130 -27.13 -1.00 5.22
N LEU A 131 -26.17 -0.51 4.47
CA LEU A 131 -26.32 0.34 3.27
C LEU A 131 -25.97 -0.44 1.99
N SER A 132 -26.06 -1.77 2.01
CA SER A 132 -25.71 -2.59 0.85
C SER A 132 -26.57 -2.18 -0.36
N LYS A 133 -25.91 -1.99 -1.51
CA LYS A 133 -26.52 -1.55 -2.78
C LYS A 133 -27.26 -0.20 -2.72
N ALA A 134 -27.16 0.55 -1.63
CA ALA A 134 -27.78 1.85 -1.51
C ALA A 134 -27.12 2.87 -2.47
N ASN A 135 -27.90 3.84 -2.92
CA ASN A 135 -27.42 4.92 -3.79
C ASN A 135 -27.15 6.18 -2.96
N LEU A 136 -25.88 6.39 -2.58
CA LEU A 136 -25.36 7.53 -1.83
C LEU A 136 -24.64 8.57 -2.71
N LYS A 137 -24.93 8.57 -4.02
CA LYS A 137 -24.32 9.52 -4.95
C LYS A 137 -24.50 10.97 -4.48
N ASP A 138 -23.40 11.73 -4.49
CA ASP A 138 -23.36 13.13 -4.05
C ASP A 138 -23.80 13.35 -2.57
N ALA A 139 -23.92 12.31 -1.74
CA ALA A 139 -24.32 12.45 -0.34
C ALA A 139 -23.20 13.08 0.51
N ASN A 140 -23.59 13.77 1.59
CA ASN A 140 -22.66 14.30 2.58
C ASN A 140 -22.66 13.45 3.84
N LEU A 141 -21.60 12.68 4.06
CA LEU A 141 -21.31 11.89 5.27
C LEU A 141 -20.06 12.43 6.01
N SER A 142 -19.77 13.72 5.87
CA SER A 142 -18.63 14.36 6.55
C SER A 142 -18.70 14.12 8.06
N SER A 143 -17.61 13.65 8.65
CA SER A 143 -17.51 13.34 10.08
C SER A 143 -18.56 12.34 10.61
N ALA A 144 -19.23 11.57 9.74
CA ALA A 144 -20.15 10.54 10.15
C ALA A 144 -19.40 9.32 10.72
N ASN A 145 -20.05 8.58 11.61
CA ASN A 145 -19.54 7.31 12.11
C ASN A 145 -20.17 6.15 11.33
N LEU A 146 -19.41 5.53 10.44
CA LEU A 146 -19.79 4.32 9.68
C LEU A 146 -19.04 3.07 10.19
N SER A 147 -18.56 3.08 11.44
CA SER A 147 -17.86 1.91 11.96
C SER A 147 -18.76 0.67 11.91
N LEU A 148 -18.22 -0.48 11.49
CA LEU A 148 -18.97 -1.73 11.31
C LEU A 148 -20.11 -1.70 10.28
N ALA A 149 -20.28 -0.62 9.51
CA ALA A 149 -21.35 -0.53 8.51
C ALA A 149 -21.08 -1.46 7.30
N TYR A 150 -22.16 -1.91 6.67
CA TYR A 150 -22.12 -2.71 5.43
C TYR A 150 -22.49 -1.81 4.25
N LEU A 151 -21.60 -1.65 3.27
CA LEU A 151 -21.79 -0.85 2.07
C LEU A 151 -21.44 -1.67 0.81
N TYR A 152 -21.74 -2.98 0.82
CA TYR A 152 -21.47 -3.86 -0.30
C TYR A 152 -22.16 -3.35 -1.58
N GLU A 153 -21.39 -3.16 -2.66
CA GLU A 153 -21.91 -2.68 -3.96
C GLU A 153 -22.69 -1.34 -3.93
N ALA A 154 -22.52 -0.51 -2.90
CA ALA A 154 -23.16 0.80 -2.82
C ALA A 154 -22.58 1.79 -3.87
N ASP A 155 -23.42 2.69 -4.40
CA ASP A 155 -22.96 3.83 -5.20
C ASP A 155 -22.58 4.98 -4.25
N LEU A 156 -21.28 5.15 -4.02
CA LEU A 156 -20.68 6.23 -3.22
C LEU A 156 -20.00 7.26 -4.14
N SER A 157 -20.40 7.35 -5.42
CA SER A 157 -19.73 8.24 -6.37
C SER A 157 -19.95 9.70 -5.99
N ARG A 158 -18.85 10.47 -5.94
CA ARG A 158 -18.82 11.87 -5.49
C ARG A 158 -19.33 12.11 -4.05
N VAL A 159 -19.33 11.08 -3.20
CA VAL A 159 -19.71 11.23 -1.79
C VAL A 159 -18.68 12.08 -1.02
N TYR A 160 -19.14 12.82 -0.02
CA TYR A 160 -18.27 13.50 0.95
C TYR A 160 -18.15 12.66 2.23
N LEU A 161 -16.99 12.05 2.44
CA LEU A 161 -16.64 11.22 3.60
C LEU A 161 -15.44 11.81 4.37
N ASN A 162 -15.12 13.10 4.18
CA ASN A 162 -14.00 13.71 4.88
C ASN A 162 -14.16 13.60 6.40
N LYS A 163 -13.11 13.13 7.08
CA LYS A 163 -13.08 12.84 8.53
C LYS A 163 -14.09 11.79 9.02
N ALA A 164 -14.71 11.03 8.11
CA ALA A 164 -15.61 9.95 8.50
C ALA A 164 -14.82 8.77 9.08
N ASN A 165 -15.47 8.03 10.00
CA ASN A 165 -14.92 6.82 10.57
C ASN A 165 -15.49 5.59 9.85
N LEU A 166 -14.66 4.85 9.09
CA LEU A 166 -15.02 3.60 8.42
C LEU A 166 -14.38 2.37 9.09
N THR A 167 -13.98 2.49 10.35
CA THR A 167 -13.29 1.40 11.07
C THR A 167 -14.13 0.12 11.06
N ASN A 168 -13.53 -0.99 10.61
CA ASN A 168 -14.18 -2.30 10.42
C ASN A 168 -15.39 -2.30 9.45
N ALA A 169 -15.61 -1.26 8.65
CA ALA A 169 -16.69 -1.25 7.66
C ALA A 169 -16.39 -2.22 6.49
N CYS A 170 -17.44 -2.79 5.90
CA CYS A 170 -17.34 -3.56 4.67
C CYS A 170 -17.80 -2.69 3.50
N VAL A 171 -16.87 -2.26 2.65
CA VAL A 171 -17.20 -1.41 1.48
C VAL A 171 -16.91 -2.12 0.15
N GLN A 172 -16.78 -3.44 0.19
CA GLN A 172 -16.37 -4.26 -0.94
C GLN A 172 -17.25 -4.02 -2.18
N GLY A 173 -16.61 -3.80 -3.33
CA GLY A 173 -17.31 -3.57 -4.61
C GLY A 173 -18.01 -2.22 -4.74
N ALA A 174 -18.00 -1.36 -3.72
CA ALA A 174 -18.60 -0.03 -3.80
C ALA A 174 -17.89 0.88 -4.80
N ASP A 175 -18.65 1.81 -5.39
CA ASP A 175 -18.13 2.83 -6.29
C ASP A 175 -17.81 4.13 -5.53
N LEU A 176 -16.54 4.39 -5.24
CA LEU A 176 -16.05 5.61 -4.59
C LEU A 176 -15.39 6.57 -5.60
N THR A 177 -15.73 6.46 -6.89
CA THR A 177 -15.20 7.36 -7.92
C THR A 177 -15.48 8.82 -7.57
N LEU A 178 -14.46 9.67 -7.64
CA LEU A 178 -14.55 11.11 -7.30
C LEU A 178 -14.98 11.41 -5.84
N ALA A 179 -14.98 10.43 -4.93
CA ALA A 179 -15.31 10.65 -3.53
C ALA A 179 -14.27 11.53 -2.81
N ASN A 180 -14.72 12.33 -1.84
CA ASN A 180 -13.82 13.03 -0.91
C ASN A 180 -13.68 12.24 0.39
N LEU A 181 -12.54 11.59 0.58
CA LEU A 181 -12.19 10.74 1.72
C LEU A 181 -11.06 11.36 2.55
N SER A 182 -10.83 12.67 2.43
CA SER A 182 -9.71 13.33 3.11
C SER A 182 -9.80 13.16 4.63
N GLU A 183 -8.71 12.77 5.27
CA GLU A 183 -8.63 12.52 6.72
C GLU A 183 -9.59 11.42 7.22
N ALA A 184 -10.17 10.60 6.35
CA ALA A 184 -11.03 9.49 6.76
C ALA A 184 -10.21 8.34 7.39
N ILE A 185 -10.86 7.59 8.28
CA ILE A 185 -10.25 6.50 9.06
C ILE A 185 -10.68 5.16 8.47
N PHE A 186 -9.72 4.34 8.01
CA PHE A 186 -9.97 3.04 7.35
C PHE A 186 -9.43 1.83 8.11
N GLN A 187 -9.30 1.92 9.45
CA GLN A 187 -8.72 0.82 10.22
C GLN A 187 -9.55 -0.47 10.02
N ASN A 188 -8.91 -1.52 9.51
CA ASN A 188 -9.54 -2.81 9.17
C ASN A 188 -10.74 -2.72 8.20
N THR A 189 -10.83 -1.67 7.38
CA THR A 189 -11.90 -1.56 6.37
C THR A 189 -11.65 -2.53 5.21
N GLN A 190 -12.71 -3.14 4.68
CA GLN A 190 -12.62 -4.05 3.54
C GLN A 190 -12.86 -3.30 2.22
N LEU A 191 -11.76 -2.88 1.57
CA LEU A 191 -11.75 -2.07 0.32
C LEU A 191 -11.57 -2.88 -0.97
N GLN A 192 -11.68 -4.21 -0.92
CA GLN A 192 -11.42 -5.05 -2.08
C GLN A 192 -12.42 -4.76 -3.19
N ARG A 193 -11.94 -4.71 -4.44
CA ARG A 193 -12.76 -4.48 -5.65
C ARG A 193 -13.48 -3.12 -5.70
N CYS A 194 -13.20 -2.20 -4.78
CA CYS A 194 -13.74 -0.85 -4.84
C CYS A 194 -13.12 -0.06 -6.00
N LYS A 195 -13.89 0.91 -6.50
CA LYS A 195 -13.45 1.90 -7.48
C LYS A 195 -13.10 3.20 -6.76
N LEU A 196 -11.85 3.68 -6.86
CA LEU A 196 -11.38 4.90 -6.18
C LEU A 196 -10.76 5.90 -7.17
N GLN A 197 -11.12 5.81 -8.45
CA GLN A 197 -10.57 6.66 -9.49
C GLN A 197 -10.93 8.13 -9.20
N LYS A 198 -9.93 9.01 -9.34
CA LYS A 198 -10.07 10.47 -9.12
C LYS A 198 -10.59 10.86 -7.73
N SER A 199 -10.60 9.95 -6.76
CA SER A 199 -11.00 10.24 -5.40
C SER A 199 -9.92 11.04 -4.66
N ASN A 200 -10.31 11.76 -3.62
CA ASN A 200 -9.41 12.51 -2.76
C ASN A 200 -9.24 11.81 -1.42
N LEU A 201 -8.09 11.18 -1.18
CA LEU A 201 -7.77 10.53 0.10
C LEU A 201 -6.78 11.34 0.93
N TYR A 202 -6.55 12.63 0.63
CA TYR A 202 -5.55 13.46 1.32
C TYR A 202 -5.54 13.24 2.84
N LYS A 203 -4.36 12.90 3.40
CA LYS A 203 -4.16 12.59 4.83
C LYS A 203 -4.96 11.42 5.43
N ALA A 204 -5.59 10.58 4.62
CA ALA A 204 -6.24 9.37 5.11
C ALA A 204 -5.20 8.36 5.65
N ASN A 205 -5.64 7.53 6.60
CA ASN A 205 -4.81 6.45 7.15
C ASN A 205 -5.24 5.09 6.59
N LEU A 206 -4.38 4.51 5.77
CA LEU A 206 -4.53 3.23 5.06
C LEU A 206 -3.37 2.27 5.42
N SER A 207 -2.78 2.38 6.61
CA SER A 207 -1.66 1.52 6.98
C SER A 207 -2.07 0.06 7.14
N GLY A 208 -1.25 -0.85 6.61
CA GLY A 208 -1.44 -2.30 6.71
C GLY A 208 -2.63 -2.88 5.95
N ILE A 209 -3.40 -2.05 5.21
CA ILE A 209 -4.63 -2.49 4.55
C ILE A 209 -4.33 -3.26 3.25
N ASN A 210 -5.23 -4.18 2.90
CA ASN A 210 -5.16 -4.94 1.67
C ASN A 210 -5.87 -4.19 0.52
N LEU A 211 -5.08 -3.72 -0.43
CA LEU A 211 -5.45 -2.91 -1.59
C LEU A 211 -5.04 -3.63 -2.90
N ASN A 212 -5.00 -4.96 -2.89
CA ASN A 212 -4.63 -5.74 -4.07
C ASN A 212 -5.59 -5.43 -5.24
N GLY A 213 -5.01 -5.07 -6.39
CA GLY A 213 -5.73 -4.80 -7.63
C GLY A 213 -6.64 -3.56 -7.58
N ILE A 214 -6.52 -2.71 -6.55
CA ILE A 214 -7.42 -1.56 -6.40
C ILE A 214 -7.16 -0.52 -7.49
N ASP A 215 -8.21 0.19 -7.92
CA ASP A 215 -8.09 1.23 -8.94
C ASP A 215 -8.10 2.63 -8.31
N PHE A 216 -6.90 3.20 -8.16
CA PHE A 216 -6.61 4.56 -7.73
C PHE A 216 -6.24 5.50 -8.90
N LYS A 217 -6.63 5.18 -10.14
CA LYS A 217 -6.28 6.02 -11.29
C LYS A 217 -6.64 7.48 -11.06
N ALA A 218 -5.64 8.36 -11.18
CA ALA A 218 -5.75 9.79 -10.97
C ALA A 218 -6.27 10.23 -9.58
N ALA A 219 -6.19 9.36 -8.57
CA ALA A 219 -6.58 9.70 -7.20
C ALA A 219 -5.54 10.65 -6.55
N ASN A 220 -6.01 11.49 -5.63
CA ASN A 220 -5.15 12.26 -4.75
C ASN A 220 -4.84 11.45 -3.48
N LEU A 221 -3.63 10.92 -3.41
CA LEU A 221 -3.08 10.16 -2.28
C LEU A 221 -2.03 11.00 -1.50
N SER A 222 -2.02 12.33 -1.66
CA SER A 222 -1.03 13.18 -1.01
C SER A 222 -1.11 13.06 0.51
N GLU A 223 0.05 12.95 1.16
CA GLU A 223 0.18 12.77 2.62
C GLU A 223 -0.57 11.56 3.21
N VAL A 224 -1.02 10.61 2.38
CA VAL A 224 -1.67 9.39 2.85
C VAL A 224 -0.67 8.49 3.58
N ASN A 225 -1.13 7.83 4.65
CA ASN A 225 -0.36 6.78 5.29
C ASN A 225 -0.67 5.40 4.68
N LEU A 226 0.21 4.89 3.82
CA LEU A 226 0.16 3.56 3.21
C LEU A 226 1.23 2.60 3.77
N GLN A 227 1.75 2.88 4.97
CA GLN A 227 2.78 2.05 5.59
C GLN A 227 2.35 0.57 5.65
N LYS A 228 3.18 -0.34 5.17
CA LYS A 228 2.93 -1.80 5.13
C LYS A 228 1.64 -2.22 4.37
N ALA A 229 1.06 -1.34 3.56
CA ALA A 229 -0.11 -1.68 2.75
C ALA A 229 0.26 -2.67 1.62
N CYS A 230 -0.69 -3.52 1.24
CA CYS A 230 -0.55 -4.44 0.10
C CYS A 230 -1.22 -3.84 -1.13
N LEU A 231 -0.45 -3.33 -2.08
CA LEU A 231 -0.88 -2.67 -3.32
C LEU A 231 -0.51 -3.49 -4.57
N ILE A 232 -0.42 -4.82 -4.43
CA ILE A 232 -0.04 -5.71 -5.54
C ILE A 232 -1.03 -5.53 -6.69
N GLY A 233 -0.55 -5.24 -7.89
CA GLY A 233 -1.38 -5.05 -9.07
C GLY A 233 -2.28 -3.81 -9.04
N ALA A 234 -2.11 -2.90 -8.07
CA ALA A 234 -2.93 -1.70 -7.98
C ALA A 234 -2.72 -0.78 -9.19
N ASN A 235 -3.78 -0.13 -9.65
CA ASN A 235 -3.72 0.89 -10.69
C ASN A 235 -3.58 2.28 -10.05
N LEU A 236 -2.39 2.84 -10.10
CA LEU A 236 -2.01 4.16 -9.59
C LEU A 236 -1.65 5.13 -10.74
N GLU A 237 -2.07 4.83 -11.97
CA GLU A 237 -1.81 5.66 -13.14
C GLU A 237 -2.25 7.10 -12.88
N ARG A 238 -1.34 8.08 -13.05
CA ARG A 238 -1.57 9.51 -12.82
C ARG A 238 -1.99 9.88 -11.39
N ALA A 239 -1.84 8.98 -10.42
CA ALA A 239 -2.14 9.28 -9.03
C ALA A 239 -1.13 10.30 -8.45
N ILE A 240 -1.59 11.11 -7.49
CA ILE A 240 -0.75 12.07 -6.78
C ILE A 240 -0.36 11.46 -5.44
N LEU A 241 0.87 10.99 -5.30
CA LEU A 241 1.45 10.38 -4.10
C LEU A 241 2.47 11.31 -3.41
N THR A 242 2.32 12.62 -3.55
CA THR A 242 3.24 13.59 -2.94
C THR A 242 3.22 13.45 -1.42
N TRP A 243 4.38 13.34 -0.77
CA TRP A 243 4.51 13.17 0.69
C TRP A 243 3.85 11.90 1.26
N THR A 244 3.40 10.96 0.43
CA THR A 244 2.76 9.71 0.88
C THR A 244 3.76 8.85 1.66
N ASN A 245 3.30 8.24 2.76
CA ASN A 245 4.10 7.26 3.50
C ASN A 245 3.91 5.86 2.91
N LEU A 246 4.85 5.39 2.11
CA LEU A 246 4.82 4.05 1.53
C LEU A 246 5.67 3.04 2.31
N ILE A 247 6.30 3.41 3.43
CA ILE A 247 7.30 2.55 4.10
C ILE A 247 6.83 1.10 4.27
N GLY A 248 7.58 0.14 3.71
CA GLY A 248 7.26 -1.28 3.78
C GLY A 248 6.06 -1.75 2.95
N ALA A 249 5.48 -0.89 2.09
CA ALA A 249 4.38 -1.25 1.22
C ALA A 249 4.82 -2.17 0.08
N ASN A 250 3.91 -3.03 -0.38
CA ASN A 250 4.15 -3.92 -1.50
C ASN A 250 3.38 -3.44 -2.74
N LEU A 251 4.08 -2.85 -3.71
CA LEU A 251 3.53 -2.35 -4.98
C LEU A 251 3.92 -3.26 -6.17
N ASN A 252 4.15 -4.56 -5.94
CA ASN A 252 4.54 -5.47 -7.01
C ASN A 252 3.47 -5.53 -8.10
N GLY A 253 3.87 -5.40 -9.36
CA GLY A 253 2.96 -5.39 -10.51
C GLY A 253 2.01 -4.19 -10.57
N ALA A 254 2.17 -3.19 -9.71
CA ALA A 254 1.33 -2.00 -9.74
C ALA A 254 1.62 -1.13 -10.98
N ASN A 255 0.60 -0.48 -11.52
CA ASN A 255 0.74 0.51 -12.59
C ASN A 255 0.88 1.90 -11.97
N LEU A 256 2.08 2.47 -11.94
CA LEU A 256 2.38 3.83 -11.49
C LEU A 256 2.67 4.79 -12.64
N LYS A 257 2.22 4.47 -13.87
CA LYS A 257 2.51 5.31 -15.03
C LYS A 257 2.07 6.75 -14.82
N SER A 258 2.98 7.71 -15.02
CA SER A 258 2.76 9.15 -14.81
C SER A 258 2.28 9.52 -13.40
N ALA A 259 2.50 8.68 -12.39
CA ALA A 259 2.21 9.00 -11.00
C ALA A 259 3.22 10.04 -10.46
N ASN A 260 2.81 10.87 -9.50
CA ASN A 260 3.68 11.83 -8.86
C ASN A 260 4.05 11.36 -7.44
N LEU A 261 5.29 10.93 -7.22
CA LEU A 261 5.80 10.43 -5.94
C LEU A 261 6.72 11.43 -5.22
N ILE A 262 6.74 12.72 -5.60
CA ILE A 262 7.64 13.72 -4.98
C ILE A 262 7.57 13.65 -3.45
N ASN A 263 8.72 13.53 -2.78
CA ASN A 263 8.84 13.41 -1.33
C ASN A 263 8.10 12.22 -0.68
N ALA A 264 7.65 11.23 -1.45
CA ALA A 264 7.07 10.01 -0.90
C ALA A 264 8.14 9.21 -0.13
N ARG A 265 7.76 8.66 1.02
CA ARG A 265 8.66 7.84 1.85
C ARG A 265 8.61 6.38 1.40
N THR A 266 9.59 5.95 0.62
CA THR A 266 9.59 4.64 -0.06
C THR A 266 10.53 3.58 0.56
N TYR A 267 11.07 3.83 1.75
CA TYR A 267 11.97 2.88 2.43
C TYR A 267 11.32 1.49 2.60
N ASN A 268 12.05 0.42 2.27
CA ASN A 268 11.56 -0.97 2.27
C ASN A 268 10.31 -1.24 1.40
N CYS A 269 9.99 -0.38 0.43
CA CYS A 269 8.95 -0.68 -0.55
C CYS A 269 9.42 -1.72 -1.57
N SER A 270 8.49 -2.53 -2.06
CA SER A 270 8.73 -3.42 -3.20
C SER A 270 8.01 -2.90 -4.44
N PHE A 271 8.73 -2.80 -5.56
CA PHE A 271 8.22 -2.36 -6.87
C PHE A 271 8.48 -3.43 -7.96
N GLN A 272 8.57 -4.71 -7.60
CA GLN A 272 8.88 -5.77 -8.57
C GLN A 272 7.82 -5.79 -9.67
N ASN A 273 8.25 -5.71 -10.94
CA ASN A 273 7.37 -5.66 -12.11
C ASN A 273 6.35 -4.50 -12.11
N ALA A 274 6.55 -3.45 -11.30
CA ALA A 274 5.71 -2.27 -11.35
C ALA A 274 6.04 -1.43 -12.61
N ASP A 275 5.01 -0.87 -13.25
CA ASP A 275 5.18 0.07 -14.35
C ASP A 275 5.35 1.48 -13.79
N LEU A 276 6.58 2.01 -13.82
CA LEU A 276 6.91 3.36 -13.35
C LEU A 276 7.04 4.37 -14.49
N SER A 277 6.64 4.02 -15.72
CA SER A 277 6.84 4.86 -16.90
C SER A 277 6.33 6.28 -16.70
N ASP A 278 7.17 7.28 -16.95
CA ASP A 278 6.85 8.71 -16.81
C ASP A 278 6.46 9.15 -15.39
N ALA A 279 6.64 8.31 -14.36
CA ALA A 279 6.37 8.68 -12.98
C ALA A 279 7.40 9.72 -12.49
N ILE A 280 6.97 10.72 -11.72
CA ILE A 280 7.89 11.61 -11.01
C ILE A 280 8.29 10.91 -9.72
N MET A 281 9.58 10.64 -9.54
CA MET A 281 10.12 9.88 -8.42
C MET A 281 10.25 10.74 -7.15
N PRO A 282 10.53 10.16 -5.97
CA PRO A 282 10.62 10.91 -4.72
C PRO A 282 11.61 12.07 -4.70
N ASP A 283 12.68 12.01 -5.49
CA ASP A 283 13.68 13.06 -5.68
C ASP A 283 13.28 14.14 -6.70
N GLY A 284 12.15 13.96 -7.39
CA GLY A 284 11.65 14.87 -8.42
C GLY A 284 12.05 14.52 -9.85
N GLU A 285 12.89 13.50 -10.04
CA GLU A 285 13.29 13.05 -11.38
C GLU A 285 12.17 12.27 -12.06
N ILE A 286 12.02 12.42 -13.38
CA ILE A 286 11.05 11.64 -14.14
C ILE A 286 11.66 10.27 -14.45
N TYR A 287 11.01 9.20 -14.02
CA TYR A 287 11.35 7.85 -14.38
C TYR A 287 11.09 7.63 -15.87
N GLN A 288 12.17 7.60 -16.64
CA GLN A 288 12.14 7.16 -18.02
C GLN A 288 12.47 5.67 -18.03
N PRO A 289 11.53 4.80 -18.44
CA PRO A 289 11.85 3.39 -18.66
C PRO A 289 12.99 3.34 -19.66
N LYS A 290 14.09 2.71 -19.28
CA LYS A 290 15.07 2.32 -20.30
C LYS A 290 14.34 1.34 -21.20
N TYR A 291 14.05 1.75 -22.44
CA TYR A 291 13.49 0.87 -23.45
C TYR A 291 14.38 -0.37 -23.52
N TYR A 292 13.87 -1.49 -23.00
CA TYR A 292 14.51 -2.78 -23.04
C TYR A 292 14.25 -3.37 -24.44
N ASP A 293 15.15 -3.10 -25.37
CA ASP A 293 15.24 -3.91 -26.58
C ASP A 293 15.91 -5.24 -26.18
N GLU A 294 15.17 -6.35 -26.27
CA GLU A 294 15.64 -7.69 -25.87
C GLU A 294 16.91 -8.12 -26.62
N LYS A 295 17.20 -7.50 -27.78
CA LYS A 295 18.47 -7.73 -28.50
C LYS A 295 19.67 -7.04 -27.82
N VAL A 296 19.45 -5.97 -27.07
CA VAL A 296 20.51 -5.21 -26.35
C VAL A 296 20.72 -5.75 -24.93
N ALA A 297 19.71 -6.36 -24.31
CA ALA A 297 19.78 -6.88 -22.95
C ALA A 297 20.71 -8.11 -22.78
N LYS A 298 20.91 -8.92 -23.83
CA LYS A 298 21.96 -9.95 -23.82
C LYS A 298 23.39 -9.37 -23.91
N GLN A 299 23.53 -8.09 -24.24
CA GLN A 299 24.81 -7.41 -24.38
C GLN A 299 25.16 -6.57 -23.13
N GLN A 300 24.18 -5.96 -22.44
CA GLN A 300 24.43 -5.02 -21.34
C GLN A 300 24.37 -5.57 -19.91
N ALA A 301 24.02 -6.84 -19.69
CA ALA A 301 24.22 -7.49 -18.38
C ALA A 301 25.72 -7.70 -18.03
N ASN A 302 26.63 -7.41 -18.97
CA ASN A 302 28.08 -7.55 -18.81
C ASN A 302 28.84 -6.24 -18.53
N ASP A 303 28.20 -5.06 -18.58
CA ASP A 303 28.95 -3.78 -18.66
C ASP A 303 29.14 -3.03 -17.33
N LYS A 304 28.60 -3.51 -16.21
CA LYS A 304 28.94 -2.95 -14.89
C LYS A 304 29.91 -3.81 -14.10
N HIS A 305 29.76 -5.13 -14.15
CA HIS A 305 30.57 -6.09 -13.43
C HIS A 305 30.66 -7.41 -14.22
N LYS A 306 31.79 -7.73 -14.88
CA LYS A 306 31.99 -9.02 -15.56
C LYS A 306 32.53 -10.05 -14.55
N VAL A 307 31.79 -11.13 -14.31
CA VAL A 307 32.26 -12.24 -13.47
C VAL A 307 33.27 -13.07 -14.25
N ILE A 308 34.46 -13.29 -13.68
CA ILE A 308 35.50 -14.14 -14.26
C ILE A 308 35.48 -15.50 -13.57
N ARG A 309 35.53 -16.56 -14.38
CA ARG A 309 35.61 -17.96 -13.94
C ARG A 309 36.61 -18.70 -14.83
N THR A 310 37.47 -19.51 -14.23
CA THR A 310 38.38 -20.42 -14.93
C THR A 310 38.36 -21.80 -14.28
N GLU A 311 38.45 -22.85 -15.10
CA GLU A 311 38.53 -24.25 -14.64
C GLU A 311 39.91 -24.60 -14.06
N GLU A 312 40.91 -23.73 -14.27
CA GLU A 312 42.25 -23.83 -13.69
C GLU A 312 42.31 -23.43 -12.21
N VAL A 313 41.20 -22.94 -11.62
CA VAL A 313 41.10 -22.57 -10.20
C VAL A 313 39.75 -23.08 -9.66
N THR A 314 39.72 -23.60 -8.43
CA THR A 314 38.48 -24.14 -7.84
C THR A 314 37.37 -23.09 -7.74
N ALA A 315 36.11 -23.52 -7.84
CA ALA A 315 34.96 -22.65 -7.59
C ALA A 315 35.03 -22.05 -6.16
N ALA A 316 34.66 -20.78 -6.04
CA ALA A 316 34.68 -20.06 -4.77
C ALA A 316 33.81 -20.77 -3.72
N LEU A 317 34.30 -20.86 -2.48
CA LEU A 317 33.56 -21.46 -1.37
C LEU A 317 32.48 -20.47 -0.89
N GLY A 318 31.19 -20.83 -1.03
CA GLY A 318 30.06 -20.00 -0.63
C GLY A 318 29.64 -18.93 -1.65
N LYS A 319 28.97 -17.85 -1.23
CA LYS A 319 28.44 -16.77 -2.10
C LYS A 319 29.52 -15.78 -2.55
N CYS A 320 30.64 -16.25 -3.10
CA CYS A 320 31.72 -15.42 -3.67
C CYS A 320 32.01 -15.82 -5.13
N ASN A 321 32.62 -14.94 -5.93
CA ASN A 321 33.11 -15.24 -7.29
C ASN A 321 34.65 -15.15 -7.33
N GLN A 322 35.32 -15.84 -8.26
CA GLN A 322 36.79 -15.84 -8.37
C GLN A 322 37.37 -14.44 -8.64
N ALA A 323 36.77 -13.69 -9.57
CA ALA A 323 37.01 -12.27 -9.73
C ALA A 323 35.81 -11.53 -10.35
N ILE A 324 35.80 -10.21 -10.20
CA ILE A 324 34.80 -9.31 -10.78
C ILE A 324 35.53 -8.13 -11.47
N VAL A 325 35.20 -7.85 -12.73
CA VAL A 325 35.66 -6.64 -13.44
C VAL A 325 34.64 -5.52 -13.28
N ALA A 326 34.90 -4.51 -12.46
CA ALA A 326 34.01 -3.37 -12.24
C ALA A 326 34.32 -2.19 -13.18
N SER A 327 33.28 -1.59 -13.76
CA SER A 327 33.34 -0.34 -14.56
C SER A 327 34.60 -0.21 -15.43
N GLY A 328 34.75 -1.10 -16.41
CA GLY A 328 35.65 -0.96 -17.57
C GLY A 328 37.16 -0.96 -17.34
N GLN A 329 37.68 -0.86 -16.11
CA GLN A 329 39.12 -0.67 -15.88
C GLN A 329 39.68 -1.35 -14.63
N MET A 330 38.88 -1.95 -13.73
CA MET A 330 39.41 -2.58 -12.50
C MET A 330 38.94 -4.03 -12.33
N ILE A 331 39.87 -4.91 -11.97
CA ILE A 331 39.67 -6.33 -11.67
C ILE A 331 39.88 -6.53 -10.17
N PHE A 332 38.89 -7.08 -9.48
CA PHE A 332 38.96 -7.47 -8.08
C PHE A 332 39.07 -8.99 -7.98
N VAL A 333 40.25 -9.48 -7.59
CA VAL A 333 40.53 -10.91 -7.39
C VAL A 333 40.29 -11.26 -5.92
N ALA A 334 39.47 -12.28 -5.67
CA ALA A 334 39.22 -12.77 -4.31
C ALA A 334 40.49 -13.35 -3.69
N GLY A 335 40.55 -13.46 -2.36
CA GLY A 335 41.64 -14.09 -1.64
C GLY A 335 41.90 -15.52 -2.12
N GLN A 336 43.06 -15.74 -2.72
CA GLN A 336 43.47 -17.02 -3.26
C GLN A 336 44.24 -17.80 -2.19
N ILE A 337 43.93 -19.10 -2.09
CA ILE A 337 44.56 -20.07 -1.19
C ILE A 337 45.18 -21.22 -1.97
N ALA A 338 46.09 -21.99 -1.35
CA ALA A 338 46.85 -23.06 -2.00
C ALA A 338 46.05 -24.37 -2.16
N ILE A 339 44.97 -24.32 -2.94
CA ILE A 339 44.14 -25.48 -3.31
C ILE A 339 44.58 -26.04 -4.67
N ASP A 340 44.71 -27.36 -4.82
CA ASP A 340 44.92 -27.94 -6.15
C ASP A 340 43.56 -28.07 -6.86
N PRO A 341 43.35 -27.39 -8.00
CA PRO A 341 42.07 -27.37 -8.71
C PRO A 341 41.63 -28.75 -9.24
N ARG A 342 42.58 -29.67 -9.45
CA ARG A 342 42.30 -31.01 -10.01
C ARG A 342 41.69 -31.95 -8.97
N VAL A 343 42.08 -31.78 -7.70
CA VAL A 343 41.69 -32.66 -6.59
C VAL A 343 40.84 -31.95 -5.53
N GLY A 344 40.76 -30.61 -5.56
CA GLY A 344 39.92 -29.81 -4.67
C GLY A 344 40.42 -29.73 -3.22
N THR A 345 41.67 -30.09 -2.96
CA THR A 345 42.27 -30.16 -1.61
C THR A 345 43.40 -29.15 -1.45
N ILE A 346 43.64 -28.70 -0.21
CA ILE A 346 44.81 -27.88 0.12
C ILE A 346 46.08 -28.70 -0.11
N VAL A 347 47.07 -28.08 -0.73
CA VAL A 347 48.41 -28.66 -0.97
C VAL A 347 49.46 -27.89 -0.18
N TYR A 348 50.57 -28.57 0.14
CA TYR A 348 51.72 -27.99 0.85
C TYR A 348 51.36 -27.44 2.23
N THR A 349 50.62 -28.20 3.03
CA THR A 349 50.08 -27.76 4.33
C THR A 349 51.13 -27.31 5.36
N ASP A 350 52.41 -27.61 5.12
CA ASP A 350 53.56 -27.33 5.99
C ASP A 350 54.62 -26.42 5.33
N ASP A 351 54.39 -25.93 4.11
CA ASP A 351 55.38 -25.18 3.33
C ASP A 351 54.76 -23.91 2.73
N VAL A 352 54.93 -22.80 3.44
CA VAL A 352 54.39 -21.48 3.04
C VAL A 352 54.93 -21.00 1.70
N ALA A 353 56.16 -21.39 1.33
CA ALA A 353 56.74 -20.99 0.05
C ALA A 353 56.00 -21.67 -1.10
N LYS A 354 55.78 -22.99 -1.01
CA LYS A 354 55.00 -23.72 -2.02
C LYS A 354 53.52 -23.33 -2.03
N GLN A 355 52.93 -23.01 -0.88
CA GLN A 355 51.58 -22.42 -0.86
C GLN A 355 51.54 -21.08 -1.59
N THR A 356 52.55 -20.22 -1.37
CA THR A 356 52.65 -18.93 -2.07
C THR A 356 52.80 -19.13 -3.58
N GLU A 357 53.58 -20.12 -4.04
CA GLU A 357 53.69 -20.46 -5.47
C GLU A 357 52.33 -20.85 -6.07
N GLN A 358 51.57 -21.70 -5.38
CA GLN A 358 50.23 -22.12 -5.82
C GLN A 358 49.25 -20.93 -5.84
N VAL A 359 49.27 -20.08 -4.81
CA VAL A 359 48.43 -18.87 -4.73
C VAL A 359 48.73 -17.91 -5.87
N MET A 360 50.01 -17.66 -6.16
CA MET A 360 50.42 -16.78 -7.27
C MET A 360 50.06 -17.38 -8.64
N ALA A 361 50.13 -18.71 -8.80
CA ALA A 361 49.66 -19.39 -10.00
C ALA A 361 48.14 -19.18 -10.22
N HIS A 362 47.32 -19.27 -9.16
CA HIS A 362 45.89 -18.97 -9.25
C HIS A 362 45.61 -17.53 -9.65
N ILE A 363 46.26 -16.57 -9.00
CA ILE A 363 46.10 -15.14 -9.32
C ILE A 363 46.47 -14.90 -10.79
N LYS A 364 47.57 -15.47 -11.27
CA LYS A 364 47.99 -15.37 -12.68
C LYS A 364 46.95 -15.93 -13.63
N SER A 365 46.40 -17.13 -13.37
CA SER A 365 45.36 -17.73 -14.22
C SER A 365 44.05 -16.92 -14.21
N ILE A 366 43.65 -16.37 -13.05
CA ILE A 366 42.45 -15.52 -12.95
C ILE A 366 42.62 -14.21 -13.73
N LEU A 367 43.78 -13.55 -13.59
CA LEU A 367 44.09 -12.34 -14.35
C LEU A 367 44.13 -12.60 -15.85
N ALA A 368 44.76 -13.71 -16.28
CA ALA A 368 44.79 -14.09 -17.69
C ALA A 368 43.38 -14.33 -18.26
N ALA A 369 42.49 -15.00 -17.51
CA ALA A 369 41.09 -15.19 -17.89
C ALA A 369 40.30 -13.87 -17.94
N ALA A 370 40.76 -12.85 -17.22
CA ALA A 370 40.22 -11.49 -17.25
C ALA A 370 40.83 -10.61 -18.35
N GLY A 371 41.82 -11.09 -19.10
CA GLY A 371 42.55 -10.32 -20.13
C GLY A 371 43.67 -9.44 -19.58
N ALA A 372 44.16 -9.72 -18.36
CA ALA A 372 45.22 -8.99 -17.68
C ALA A 372 46.43 -9.88 -17.38
N SER A 373 47.53 -9.28 -16.94
CA SER A 373 48.72 -9.98 -16.43
C SER A 373 49.07 -9.51 -15.02
N LEU A 374 50.13 -10.07 -14.43
CA LEU A 374 50.65 -9.61 -13.14
C LEU A 374 51.16 -8.16 -13.18
N GLU A 375 51.53 -7.65 -14.37
CA GLU A 375 51.97 -6.25 -14.56
C GLU A 375 50.81 -5.26 -14.37
N ASN A 376 49.56 -5.73 -14.50
CA ASN A 376 48.37 -4.91 -14.30
C ASN A 376 47.99 -4.77 -12.82
N VAL A 377 48.62 -5.50 -11.90
CA VAL A 377 48.26 -5.50 -10.48
C VAL A 377 48.74 -4.21 -9.83
N VAL A 378 47.82 -3.48 -9.19
CA VAL A 378 48.12 -2.20 -8.52
C VAL A 378 48.14 -2.32 -7.00
N LYS A 379 47.45 -3.32 -6.44
CA LYS A 379 47.37 -3.56 -4.98
C LYS A 379 47.27 -5.05 -4.67
N THR A 380 47.99 -5.50 -3.65
CA THR A 380 47.82 -6.83 -3.05
C THR A 380 47.63 -6.75 -1.54
N THR A 381 46.86 -7.68 -1.00
CA THR A 381 46.78 -7.91 0.46
C THR A 381 47.22 -9.33 0.74
N VAL A 382 48.25 -9.47 1.58
CA VAL A 382 48.81 -10.75 1.99
C VAL A 382 48.42 -11.02 3.43
N TYR A 383 47.74 -12.13 3.64
CA TYR A 383 47.36 -12.63 4.96
C TYR A 383 48.20 -13.86 5.27
N LEU A 384 48.90 -13.85 6.41
CA LEU A 384 49.71 -14.97 6.90
C LEU A 384 49.09 -15.56 8.17
N ALA A 385 49.19 -16.89 8.32
CA ALA A 385 48.87 -17.56 9.58
C ALA A 385 49.94 -17.28 10.65
N ASP A 386 51.21 -17.17 10.23
CA ASP A 386 52.35 -16.82 11.09
C ASP A 386 53.24 -15.76 10.39
N MET A 387 53.52 -14.62 11.05
CA MET A 387 54.38 -13.58 10.49
C MET A 387 55.84 -14.02 10.36
N ASN A 388 56.28 -15.07 11.08
CA ASN A 388 57.62 -15.64 10.92
C ASN A 388 57.85 -16.18 9.49
N ASP A 389 56.79 -16.54 8.77
CA ASP A 389 56.84 -17.03 7.39
C ASP A 389 57.02 -15.91 6.34
N PHE A 390 57.02 -14.65 6.77
CA PHE A 390 57.09 -13.50 5.87
C PHE A 390 58.29 -13.58 4.91
N ALA A 391 59.48 -13.96 5.40
CA ALA A 391 60.68 -14.02 4.57
C ALA A 391 60.56 -15.09 3.47
N ALA A 392 60.03 -16.27 3.82
CA ALA A 392 59.84 -17.38 2.88
C ALA A 392 58.76 -17.07 1.83
N MET A 393 57.62 -16.51 2.26
CA MET A 393 56.57 -16.04 1.36
C MET A 393 57.10 -14.91 0.44
N ASN A 394 57.78 -13.91 1.00
CA ASN A 394 58.27 -12.75 0.23
C ASN A 394 59.30 -13.16 -0.83
N ALA A 395 60.17 -14.12 -0.53
CA ALA A 395 61.14 -14.65 -1.48
C ALA A 395 60.48 -15.29 -2.73
N VAL A 396 59.27 -15.85 -2.58
CA VAL A 396 58.47 -16.34 -3.70
C VAL A 396 57.72 -15.20 -4.37
N TYR A 397 56.99 -14.39 -3.60
CA TYR A 397 56.16 -13.28 -4.08
C TYR A 397 56.96 -12.31 -4.97
N SER A 398 58.18 -11.93 -4.56
CA SER A 398 59.03 -10.99 -5.30
C SER A 398 59.47 -11.51 -6.68
N LYS A 399 59.37 -12.82 -6.96
CA LYS A 399 59.67 -13.35 -8.31
C LYS A 399 58.61 -13.00 -9.35
N TYR A 400 57.43 -12.56 -8.91
CA TYR A 400 56.26 -12.34 -9.77
C TYR A 400 56.02 -10.87 -10.10
N PHE A 401 56.74 -9.95 -9.48
CA PHE A 401 56.61 -8.51 -9.70
C PHE A 401 57.99 -7.89 -9.92
N ASP A 402 58.11 -7.08 -10.98
CA ASP A 402 59.29 -6.24 -11.21
C ASP A 402 59.29 -5.08 -10.21
N ASP A 403 60.44 -4.81 -9.59
CA ASP A 403 60.62 -3.75 -8.58
C ASP A 403 60.20 -2.37 -9.09
N ALA A 404 60.29 -2.11 -10.40
CA ALA A 404 59.92 -0.83 -11.00
C ALA A 404 58.40 -0.58 -11.03
N ILE A 405 57.59 -1.64 -10.97
CA ILE A 405 56.12 -1.60 -11.11
C ILE A 405 55.41 -2.43 -10.03
N ALA A 406 56.09 -2.74 -8.93
CA ALA A 406 55.55 -3.57 -7.87
C ALA A 406 54.28 -2.95 -7.26
N PRO A 407 53.22 -3.75 -7.01
CA PRO A 407 51.97 -3.23 -6.48
C PRO A 407 52.14 -2.69 -5.06
N ALA A 408 51.27 -1.74 -4.69
CA ALA A 408 51.11 -1.40 -3.28
C ALA A 408 50.75 -2.67 -2.50
N ARG A 409 51.31 -2.86 -1.31
CA ARG A 409 51.12 -4.10 -0.53
C ARG A 409 50.80 -3.83 0.92
N VAL A 410 49.85 -4.59 1.44
CA VAL A 410 49.62 -4.77 2.88
C VAL A 410 49.93 -6.22 3.22
N CYS A 411 50.69 -6.47 4.28
CA CYS A 411 50.96 -7.81 4.80
C CYS A 411 50.62 -7.85 6.28
N VAL A 412 49.75 -8.76 6.69
CA VAL A 412 49.28 -8.88 8.07
C VAL A 412 49.22 -10.33 8.50
N GLN A 413 49.47 -10.58 9.78
CA GLN A 413 49.15 -11.87 10.40
C GLN A 413 47.69 -11.85 10.83
N VAL A 414 46.97 -12.95 10.61
CA VAL A 414 45.58 -13.13 11.04
C VAL A 414 45.46 -14.28 12.02
N SER A 415 44.37 -14.31 12.80
CA SER A 415 44.17 -15.34 13.82
C SER A 415 43.91 -16.74 13.22
N ARG A 416 43.34 -16.79 12.01
CA ARG A 416 43.08 -18.04 11.27
C ARG A 416 42.71 -17.74 9.81
N LEU A 417 43.16 -18.58 8.89
CA LEU A 417 42.79 -18.53 7.46
C LEU A 417 41.81 -19.65 7.08
N PRO A 418 41.01 -19.51 6.00
CA PRO A 418 40.13 -20.56 5.52
C PRO A 418 40.88 -21.86 5.25
N LYS A 419 40.32 -22.98 5.73
CA LYS A 419 40.93 -24.33 5.62
C LYS A 419 42.33 -24.44 6.24
N ASP A 420 42.67 -23.56 7.18
CA ASP A 420 43.95 -23.58 7.92
C ASP A 420 45.19 -23.50 7.01
N VAL A 421 45.07 -22.78 5.89
CA VAL A 421 46.22 -22.48 5.02
C VAL A 421 47.19 -21.51 5.71
N LEU A 422 48.43 -21.49 5.24
CA LEU A 422 49.51 -20.67 5.78
C LEU A 422 49.50 -19.25 5.18
N VAL A 423 48.98 -19.11 3.95
CA VAL A 423 48.92 -17.83 3.23
C VAL A 423 47.65 -17.71 2.37
N GLU A 424 47.06 -16.51 2.36
CA GLU A 424 46.00 -16.08 1.46
C GLU A 424 46.37 -14.73 0.84
N ILE A 425 46.17 -14.57 -0.47
CA ILE A 425 46.51 -13.31 -1.17
C ILE A 425 45.34 -12.86 -2.04
N ASP A 426 44.88 -11.62 -1.84
CA ASP A 426 43.98 -10.92 -2.76
C ASP A 426 44.73 -9.88 -3.60
N CYS A 427 44.12 -9.48 -4.72
CA CYS A 427 44.65 -8.37 -5.49
C CYS A 427 43.60 -7.55 -6.25
N ILE A 428 43.98 -6.31 -6.58
CA ILE A 428 43.28 -5.43 -7.50
C ILE A 428 44.21 -5.16 -8.68
N ALA A 429 43.70 -5.33 -9.90
CA ALA A 429 44.42 -5.03 -11.14
C ALA A 429 43.66 -4.02 -12.00
N VAL A 430 44.37 -3.33 -12.90
CA VAL A 430 43.82 -2.32 -13.81
C VAL A 430 44.13 -2.70 -15.26
N ILE A 431 43.11 -2.74 -16.12
CA ILE A 431 43.22 -3.07 -17.56
C ILE A 431 42.87 -1.90 -18.46
#